data_AF-A0A822V938-F1
#
_entry.id   AF-A0A822V938-F1
#
_cell.length_a   1.000
_cell.length_b   1.000
_cell.length_c   1.000
_cell.angle_alpha   90.00
_cell.angle_beta   90.00
_cell.angle_gamma   90.00
#
_symmetry.space_group_name_H-M   'P 1'
#
loop_
_entity.id
_entity.type
_entity.pdbx_description
1 polymer ?
#
loop_
_entity_poly.entity_id
_entity_poly.type
_entity_poly.pdbx_seq_one_letter_code
_entity_poly.pdbx_strand_id
1 'polypeptide(L)' 'MKLVAAIAIADPSLSLRDIAGQVDQIGERPARGGRKWRPSSVRHPLDEAQRLGLIRH' A
#
# COMPACT_ATOMS: atom_id res chain seq x y z
N MET A 1 5.10 4.32 2.81
CA MET A 1 5.46 2.88 2.98
C MET A 1 4.63 2.22 4.10
N LYS A 2 4.64 2.77 5.33
CA LYS A 2 3.83 2.24 6.45
C LYS A 2 2.32 2.39 6.23
N LEU A 3 1.88 3.46 5.57
CA LEU A 3 0.45 3.71 5.34
C LEU A 3 -0.21 2.64 4.47
N VAL A 4 0.46 2.19 3.40
CA VAL A 4 -0.01 1.09 2.55
C VAL A 4 -0.24 -0.18 3.36
N ALA A 5 0.73 -0.55 4.20
CA ALA A 5 0.62 -1.73 5.05
C ALA A 5 -0.51 -1.56 6.08
N ALA A 6 -0.65 -0.38 6.69
CA ALA A 6 -1.71 -0.09 7.64
C ALA A 6 -3.12 -0.23 7.01
N ILE A 7 -3.31 0.27 5.80
CA ILE A 7 -4.59 0.14 5.06
C ILE A 7 -4.88 -1.33 4.75
N ALA A 8 -3.89 -2.09 4.27
CA ALA A 8 -4.08 -3.50 3.96
C ALA A 8 -4.31 -4.38 5.21
N ILE A 9 -3.75 -4.01 6.36
CA ILE A 9 -4.02 -4.69 7.63
C ILE A 9 -5.43 -4.34 8.13
N ALA A 10 -5.85 -3.08 7.99
CA ALA A 10 -7.17 -2.62 8.41
C ALA A 10 -8.30 -3.27 7.59
N ASP A 11 -8.06 -3.50 6.29
CA ASP A 11 -8.97 -4.23 5.42
C ASP A 11 -8.20 -5.12 4.41
N PRO A 12 -7.99 -6.40 4.77
CA PRO A 12 -7.28 -7.36 3.91
C PRO A 12 -8.01 -7.73 2.63
N SER A 13 -9.29 -7.37 2.49
CA SER A 13 -10.09 -7.66 1.30
C SER A 13 -9.91 -6.63 0.19
N LEU A 14 -9.28 -5.49 0.49
CA LEU A 14 -9.07 -4.42 -0.48
C LEU A 14 -8.17 -4.87 -1.63
N SER A 15 -8.58 -4.50 -2.85
CA SER A 15 -7.72 -4.69 -4.00
C SER A 15 -6.54 -3.71 -3.97
N LEU A 16 -5.46 -4.05 -4.68
CA LEU A 16 -4.32 -3.13 -4.86
C LEU A 16 -4.73 -1.77 -5.43
N ARG A 17 -5.82 -1.72 -6.20
CA ARG A 17 -6.36 -0.49 -6.77
C ARG A 17 -7.03 0.36 -5.69
N ASP A 18 -7.79 -0.26 -4.81
CA ASP A 18 -8.49 0.44 -3.73
C ASP A 18 -7.50 0.99 -2.71
N ILE A 19 -6.48 0.20 -2.37
CA ILE A 19 -5.37 0.65 -1.51
C ILE A 19 -4.66 1.85 -2.14
N ALA A 20 -4.32 1.79 -3.43
CA ALA A 20 -3.70 2.92 -4.14
C ALA A 20 -4.57 4.18 -4.09
N GLY A 21 -5.89 4.03 -4.29
CA GLY A 21 -6.85 5.12 -4.24
C GLY A 21 -6.94 5.76 -2.85
N GLN A 22 -6.99 4.95 -1.79
CA GLN A 22 -7.02 5.46 -0.41
C GLN A 22 -5.73 6.21 -0.05
N VAL A 23 -4.57 5.65 -0.41
CA VAL A 23 -3.27 6.30 -0.13
C VAL A 23 -3.15 7.63 -0.89
N ASP A 24 -3.61 7.68 -2.15
CA ASP A 24 -3.67 8.92 -2.93
C ASP A 24 -4.60 9.97 -2.31
N GLN A 25 -5.75 9.56 -1.76
CA GLN A 25 -6.69 10.47 -1.07
C GLN A 25 -6.09 11.06 0.22
N ILE A 26 -5.29 10.27 0.94
CA ILE A 26 -4.57 10.72 2.14
C ILE A 26 -3.40 11.64 1.77
N GLY A 27 -2.96 11.65 0.51
CA GLY A 27 -1.91 12.53 0.00
C GLY A 27 -0.49 12.05 0.27
N GLU A 28 -0.30 10.79 0.68
CA GLU A 28 1.04 10.23 0.81
C GLU A 28 1.66 10.03 -0.58
N ARG A 29 2.93 10.38 -0.75
CA ARG A 29 3.63 10.18 -2.03
C ARG A 29 4.30 8.81 -2.09
N PRO A 30 4.34 8.15 -3.26
CA PRO A 30 5.14 6.95 -3.46
C PRO A 30 6.62 7.19 -3.15
N ALA A 31 7.25 6.22 -2.49
CA ALA A 31 8.66 6.33 -2.07
C ALA A 31 9.64 6.57 -3.24
N ARG A 32 9.31 6.11 -4.45
CA ARG A 32 10.14 6.31 -5.66
C ARG A 32 9.80 7.59 -6.43
N GLY A 33 9.25 8.61 -5.77
CA GLY A 33 9.05 9.93 -6.37
C GLY A 33 7.94 10.02 -7.44
N GLY A 34 7.04 9.03 -7.49
CA GLY A 34 5.87 9.08 -8.37
C GLY A 34 4.91 10.21 -7.95
N ARG A 35 4.18 10.81 -8.90
CA ARG A 35 3.15 11.83 -8.58
C ARG A 35 1.88 11.26 -7.95
N LYS A 36 1.59 9.99 -8.18
CA LYS A 36 0.38 9.27 -7.73
C LYS A 36 0.70 7.81 -7.47
N TRP A 37 -0.03 7.18 -6.56
CA TRP A 37 -0.01 5.75 -6.35
C TRP A 37 -0.68 5.03 -7.51
N ARG A 38 0.06 4.09 -8.09
CA ARG A 38 -0.48 3.11 -9.03
C ARG A 38 -0.70 1.79 -8.29
N PRO A 39 -1.67 0.95 -8.69
CA PRO A 39 -1.86 -0.37 -8.08
C PRO A 39 -0.56 -1.20 -8.04
N SER A 40 0.26 -1.11 -9.10
CA SER A 40 1.56 -1.80 -9.16
C SER A 40 2.59 -1.25 -8.16
N SER A 41 2.55 0.04 -7.84
CA SER A 41 3.46 0.65 -6.86
C SER A 41 3.12 0.30 -5.41
N VAL A 42 1.93 -0.23 -5.16
CA VAL A 42 1.47 -0.72 -3.85
C VAL A 42 2.09 -2.09 -3.52
N ARG A 43 2.39 -2.92 -4.53
CA ARG A 43 2.94 -4.27 -4.32
C ARG A 43 4.22 -4.27 -3.49
N HIS A 44 5.20 -3.46 -3.86
CA HIS A 44 6.49 -3.44 -3.17
C HIS A 44 6.37 -3.17 -1.65
N PRO A 45 5.62 -2.16 -1.19
CA PRO A 45 5.34 -1.99 0.24
C PRO A 45 4.62 -3.18 0.90
N LEU A 46 3.71 -3.85 0.20
CA LEU A 46 3.00 -5.02 0.73
C LEU A 46 3.90 -6.25 0.82
N ASP A 47 4.72 -6.50 -0.20
CA ASP A 47 5.73 -7.58 -0.20
C ASP A 47 6.71 -7.37 0.96
N GLU A 48 7.14 -6.13 1.19
CA GLU A 48 7.99 -5.79 2.32
C GLU A 48 7.26 -5.99 3.66
N ALA A 49 5.99 -5.61 3.76
CA ALA A 49 5.18 -5.83 4.97
C ALA A 49 4.98 -7.32 5.25
N GLN A 50 4.79 -8.15 4.22
CA GLN A 50 4.73 -9.60 4.36
C GLN A 50 6.07 -10.18 4.81
N ARG A 51 7.18 -9.73 4.20
CA ARG A 51 8.53 -10.15 4.58
C ARG A 51 8.85 -9.82 6.03
N LEU A 52 8.35 -8.70 6.53
CA LEU A 52 8.47 -8.28 7.93
C LEU A 52 7.46 -8.97 8.87
N GLY A 53 6.57 -9.82 8.34
CA GLY A 53 5.55 -10.54 9.11
C GLY A 53 4.39 -9.67 9.60
N LEU A 54 4.23 -8.46 9.05
CA LEU A 54 3.16 -7.52 9.40
C LEU A 54 1.83 -7.85 8.73
N ILE A 55 1.89 -8.50 7.56
CA ILE A 55 0.73 -9.01 6.83
C ILE A 55 0.90 -10.51 6.68
N ARG A 56 -0.15 -11.28 6.98
CA ARG A 56 -0.23 -12.71 6.69
C ARG A 56 -1.43 -12.91 5.77
N HIS A 57 -1.18 -13.45 4.58
CA HIS A 57 -2.24 -13.98 3.72
C HIS A 57 -2.61 -15.39 4.17
#